data_AF-A0A561DNH0-F1
#
_entry.id   AF-A0A561DNH0-F1
#
_cell.length_a   1.000
_cell.length_b   1.000
_cell.length_c   1.000
_cell.angle_alpha   90.00
_cell.angle_beta   90.00
_cell.angle_gamma   90.00
#
_symmetry.space_group_name_H-M   'P 1'
#
loop_
_entity.id
_entity.type
_entity.pdbx_description
1 polymer ?
#
loop_
_entity_poly.entity_id
_entity_poly.type
_entity_poly.pdbx_seq_one_letter_code
_entity_poly.pdbx_strand_id
1 'polypeptide(L)'
;MVDKDGFGLVSRQGGDEFIILLENVNKIKAVEAAQRILLEFTQPLVVNNQEFFVTPSIGISLYPTDGFDEETLIKNADTAMYQAKERGKNNFQFYSSNLNGISVRKMELENGLRKALENHQFILHYQPQLSLSTGELVGIEA
;
A
#
# COMPACT_ATOMS: atom_id res chain seq x y z
N MET A 1 10.35 -28.43 9.67
CA MET A 1 11.51 -27.82 10.36
C MET A 1 10.96 -26.59 11.05
N VAL A 2 10.76 -26.65 12.37
CA VAL A 2 10.16 -25.56 13.15
C VAL A 2 11.30 -24.73 13.72
N ASP A 3 11.42 -23.49 13.27
CA ASP A 3 12.41 -22.54 13.75
C ASP A 3 12.12 -22.15 15.20
N LYS A 4 13.17 -22.16 16.01
CA LYS A 4 13.19 -21.66 17.38
C LYS A 4 13.45 -20.16 17.34
N ASP A 5 12.41 -19.33 17.14
CA ASP A 5 12.42 -17.90 17.49
C ASP A 5 11.01 -17.30 17.26
N GLY A 6 10.24 -17.12 18.34
CA GLY A 6 8.93 -16.45 18.36
C GLY A 6 7.72 -17.36 18.06
N PHE A 7 6.74 -17.39 18.98
CA PHE A 7 5.47 -18.05 18.74
C PHE A 7 4.63 -17.20 17.78
N GLY A 8 4.48 -17.66 16.54
CA GLY A 8 3.49 -17.14 15.60
C GLY A 8 2.24 -18.02 15.64
N LEU A 9 1.07 -17.42 15.88
CA LEU A 9 -0.21 -18.13 15.80
C LEU A 9 -0.85 -17.84 14.44
N VAL A 10 -1.36 -18.89 13.79
CA VAL A 10 -2.15 -18.76 12.56
C VAL A 10 -3.56 -19.27 12.84
N SER A 11 -4.56 -18.45 12.52
CA SER A 11 -5.97 -18.80 12.66
C SER A 11 -6.70 -18.56 11.34
N ARG A 12 -7.69 -19.40 11.03
CA ARG A 12 -8.60 -19.20 9.91
C ARG A 12 -9.89 -18.59 10.43
N GLN A 13 -10.21 -17.37 9.99
CA GLN A 13 -11.42 -16.67 10.44
C GLN A 13 -12.68 -17.19 9.73
N GLY A 14 -12.54 -17.56 8.46
CA GLY A 14 -13.62 -18.06 7.61
C GLY A 14 -13.26 -17.88 6.14
N GLY A 15 -13.93 -18.60 5.24
CA GLY A 15 -13.67 -18.48 3.80
C GLY A 15 -12.18 -18.67 3.44
N ASP A 16 -11.61 -17.71 2.75
CA ASP A 16 -10.20 -17.60 2.35
C ASP A 16 -9.37 -16.68 3.28
N GLU A 17 -9.91 -16.29 4.44
CA GLU A 17 -9.30 -15.31 5.34
C GLU A 17 -8.55 -15.97 6.51
N PHE A 18 -7.33 -15.49 6.73
CA PHE A 18 -6.43 -15.96 7.77
C PHE A 18 -5.90 -14.77 8.57
N ILE A 19 -5.78 -14.96 9.89
CA ILE A 19 -5.13 -14.04 10.82
C ILE A 19 -3.82 -14.66 11.28
N ILE A 20 -2.75 -13.87 11.27
CA ILE A 20 -1.44 -14.25 11.78
C ILE A 20 -1.09 -13.29 12.92
N LEU A 21 -0.91 -13.83 14.13
CA LEU A 21 -0.44 -13.09 15.29
C LEU A 21 1.06 -13.35 15.47
N LEU A 22 1.84 -12.27 15.51
CA LEU A 22 3.26 -12.31 15.80
C LEU A 22 3.52 -11.56 17.10
N GLU A 23 4.02 -12.27 18.12
CA GLU A 23 4.33 -11.67 19.42
C GLU A 23 5.78 -11.18 19.48
N ASN A 24 6.00 -10.09 20.22
CA ASN A 24 7.34 -9.52 20.47
C ASN A 24 8.15 -9.22 19.19
N VAL A 25 7.46 -8.84 18.11
CA VAL A 25 8.08 -8.43 16.86
C VAL A 25 8.06 -6.92 16.69
N ASN A 26 9.09 -6.40 16.03
CA ASN A 26 9.11 -5.01 15.57
C ASN A 26 8.59 -4.93 14.13
N LYS A 27 8.45 -3.70 13.63
CA LYS A 27 7.98 -3.44 12.26
C LYS A 27 8.81 -4.15 11.18
N ILE A 28 10.13 -4.26 11.37
CA ILE A 28 11.04 -4.91 10.41
C ILE A 28 10.72 -6.41 10.32
N LYS A 29 10.62 -7.10 11.46
CA LYS A 29 10.25 -8.52 11.51
C LYS A 29 8.86 -8.78 10.93
N ALA A 30 7.91 -7.87 11.12
CA ALA A 30 6.58 -7.97 10.49
C ALA A 30 6.67 -7.87 8.95
N VAL A 31 7.53 -6.99 8.41
CA VAL A 31 7.81 -6.93 6.96
C VAL A 31 8.43 -8.22 6.46
N GLU A 32 9.46 -8.74 7.15
CA GLU A 32 10.13 -9.99 6.77
C GLU A 32 9.14 -11.16 6.72
N ALA A 33 8.24 -11.26 7.72
CA ALA A 33 7.19 -12.28 7.73
C ALA A 33 6.22 -12.14 6.56
N ALA A 34 5.74 -10.92 6.27
CA ALA A 34 4.83 -10.68 5.15
C ALA A 34 5.48 -10.97 3.80
N GLN A 35 6.74 -10.57 3.62
CA GLN A 35 7.52 -10.87 2.41
C GLN A 35 7.74 -12.37 2.24
N ARG A 36 8.06 -13.08 3.32
CA ARG A 36 8.21 -14.54 3.28
C ARG A 36 6.90 -15.21 2.86
N ILE A 37 5.77 -14.80 3.41
CA ILE A 37 4.45 -15.31 3.01
C ILE A 37 4.22 -15.05 1.53
N LEU A 38 4.39 -13.82 1.05
CA LEU A 38 4.21 -13.50 -0.37
C LEU A 38 5.11 -14.34 -1.27
N LEU A 39 6.36 -14.57 -0.86
CA LEU A 39 7.33 -15.38 -1.62
C LEU A 39 6.88 -16.84 -1.75
N GLU A 40 6.36 -17.46 -0.68
CA GLU A 40 5.86 -18.85 -0.73
C GLU A 40 4.68 -19.01 -1.71
N PHE A 41 3.87 -17.96 -1.89
CA PHE A 41 2.75 -17.95 -2.84
C PHE A 41 3.16 -17.60 -4.29
N THR A 42 4.46 -17.39 -4.57
CA THR A 42 4.94 -17.23 -5.95
C THR A 42 4.98 -18.54 -6.73
N GLN A 43 5.05 -19.68 -6.03
CA GLN A 43 5.01 -21.01 -6.63
C GLN A 43 3.57 -21.50 -6.75
N PRO A 44 3.21 -22.23 -7.83
CA PRO A 44 1.88 -22.79 -7.97
C PRO A 44 1.62 -23.88 -6.92
N LEU A 45 0.39 -23.93 -6.43
CA LEU A 45 -0.11 -25.02 -5.61
C LEU A 45 -0.57 -26.16 -6.52
N VAL A 46 -0.05 -27.37 -6.32
CA VAL A 46 -0.47 -28.55 -7.08
C VAL A 46 -1.58 -29.27 -6.33
N VAL A 47 -2.78 -29.30 -6.91
CA VAL A 47 -3.95 -30.03 -6.39
C VAL A 47 -4.47 -30.93 -7.50
N ASN A 48 -4.60 -32.24 -7.26
CA ASN A 48 -5.03 -33.23 -8.25
C ASN A 48 -4.26 -33.14 -9.58
N ASN A 49 -2.94 -32.97 -9.52
CA ASN A 49 -2.04 -32.78 -10.67
C ASN A 49 -2.35 -31.53 -11.53
N GLN A 50 -3.13 -30.59 -11.01
CA GLN A 50 -3.39 -29.29 -11.62
C GLN A 50 -2.69 -28.19 -10.83
N GLU A 51 -2.13 -27.21 -11.53
CA GLU A 51 -1.45 -26.06 -10.95
C GLU A 51 -2.43 -24.90 -10.72
N PHE A 52 -2.42 -24.36 -9.50
CA PHE A 52 -3.22 -23.20 -9.12
C PHE A 52 -2.30 -22.08 -8.63
N PHE A 53 -2.46 -20.89 -9.23
CA PHE A 53 -1.78 -19.68 -8.79
C PHE A 53 -2.69 -18.90 -7.87
N VAL A 54 -2.26 -18.72 -6.61
CA VAL A 54 -3.00 -17.99 -5.59
C VAL A 54 -2.15 -16.84 -5.10
N THR A 55 -2.72 -15.64 -5.03
CA THR A 55 -2.01 -14.43 -4.58
C THR A 55 -2.67 -13.87 -3.33
N PRO A 56 -1.98 -13.83 -2.18
CA PRO A 56 -2.56 -13.24 -0.98
C PRO A 56 -2.51 -11.70 -1.03
N SER A 57 -3.40 -11.06 -0.29
CA SER A 57 -3.34 -9.64 0.06
C SER A 57 -3.24 -9.57 1.58
N ILE A 58 -2.23 -8.87 2.10
CA ILE A 58 -1.91 -8.89 3.54
C ILE A 58 -2.08 -7.49 4.13
N GLY A 59 -2.87 -7.38 5.19
CA GLY A 59 -2.96 -6.17 6.01
C GLY A 59 -2.26 -6.36 7.35
N ILE A 60 -1.52 -5.34 7.80
CA ILE A 60 -0.71 -5.42 9.02
C ILE A 60 -1.06 -4.27 9.96
N SER A 61 -1.45 -4.57 11.20
CA SER A 61 -1.55 -3.61 12.30
C SER A 61 -0.55 -3.95 13.40
N LEU A 62 -0.01 -2.94 14.08
CA LEU A 62 1.00 -3.06 15.12
C LEU A 62 0.47 -2.57 16.47
N TYR A 63 0.51 -3.41 17.50
CA TYR A 63 0.37 -2.95 18.88
C TYR A 63 1.64 -2.23 19.35
N PRO A 64 1.55 -1.12 20.12
CA PRO A 64 0.33 -0.39 20.49
C PRO A 64 -0.05 0.73 19.51
N THR A 65 0.70 0.91 18.42
CA THR A 65 0.57 2.06 17.51
C THR A 65 -0.79 2.12 16.80
N ASP A 66 -1.32 0.97 16.42
CA ASP A 66 -2.51 0.82 15.60
C ASP A 66 -3.73 0.34 16.41
N GLY A 67 -3.63 0.27 17.74
CA GLY A 67 -4.71 -0.20 18.61
C GLY A 67 -4.18 -0.75 19.94
N PHE A 68 -5.02 -0.69 20.96
CA PHE A 68 -4.70 -1.20 22.31
C PHE A 68 -5.45 -2.48 22.67
N ASP A 69 -6.39 -2.91 21.83
CA ASP A 69 -7.24 -4.07 22.02
C ASP A 69 -7.33 -4.91 20.73
N GLU A 70 -7.74 -6.16 20.89
CA GLU A 70 -7.81 -7.15 19.81
C GLU A 70 -8.76 -6.73 18.68
N GLU A 71 -9.93 -6.19 19.01
CA GLU A 71 -10.96 -5.83 18.05
C GLU A 71 -10.48 -4.69 17.15
N THR A 72 -9.87 -3.67 17.75
CA THR A 72 -9.28 -2.54 17.05
C THR A 72 -8.14 -2.98 16.13
N LEU A 73 -7.23 -3.83 16.61
CA LEU A 73 -6.11 -4.32 15.80
C LEU A 73 -6.60 -5.15 14.61
N ILE A 74 -7.51 -6.11 14.83
CA ILE A 74 -8.07 -6.94 13.76
C ILE A 74 -8.77 -6.07 12.71
N LYS A 75 -9.60 -5.11 13.14
CA LYS A 75 -10.28 -4.18 12.23
C LYS A 75 -9.30 -3.33 11.41
N ASN A 76 -8.21 -2.88 12.02
CA ASN A 76 -7.23 -2.04 11.36
C ASN A 76 -6.35 -2.85 10.40
N ALA A 77 -6.01 -4.10 10.74
CA ALA A 77 -5.37 -5.05 9.83
C ALA A 77 -6.29 -5.36 8.63
N ASP A 78 -7.58 -5.59 8.85
CA ASP A 78 -8.56 -5.81 7.79
C ASP A 78 -8.68 -4.59 6.85
N THR A 79 -8.73 -3.37 7.41
CA THR A 79 -8.70 -2.13 6.65
C THR A 79 -7.45 -2.02 5.77
N ALA A 80 -6.28 -2.38 6.31
CA ALA A 80 -5.03 -2.39 5.55
C ALA A 80 -5.01 -3.49 4.47
N MET A 81 -5.62 -4.65 4.74
CA MET A 81 -5.75 -5.74 3.76
C MET A 81 -6.63 -5.31 2.59
N TYR A 82 -7.72 -4.60 2.86
CA TYR A 82 -8.56 -4.07 1.80
C TYR A 82 -7.78 -3.09 0.90
N GLN A 83 -6.96 -2.23 1.49
CA GLN A 83 -6.06 -1.34 0.72
C GLN A 83 -5.01 -2.12 -0.09
N ALA A 84 -4.50 -3.23 0.46
CA ALA A 84 -3.63 -4.14 -0.27
C ALA A 84 -4.35 -4.67 -1.52
N LYS A 85 -5.63 -5.07 -1.41
CA LYS A 85 -6.46 -5.51 -2.55
C LYS A 85 -6.63 -4.39 -3.60
N GLU A 86 -6.88 -3.16 -3.19
CA GLU A 86 -7.05 -2.01 -4.10
C GLU A 86 -5.77 -1.62 -4.84
N ARG A 87 -4.60 -1.73 -4.20
CA ARG A 87 -3.29 -1.42 -4.81
C ARG A 87 -2.76 -2.54 -5.72
N GLY A 88 -3.54 -3.60 -5.92
CA GLY A 88 -3.18 -4.80 -6.67
C GLY A 88 -2.91 -5.98 -5.75
N LYS A 89 -3.40 -7.17 -6.10
CA LYS A 89 -3.18 -8.41 -5.33
C LYS A 89 -1.68 -8.74 -5.26
N ASN A 90 -1.29 -9.66 -4.37
CA ASN A 90 0.11 -10.05 -4.13
C ASN A 90 0.97 -8.95 -3.50
N ASN A 91 0.44 -8.24 -2.50
CA ASN A 91 1.20 -7.25 -1.73
C ASN A 91 0.78 -7.24 -0.25
N PHE A 92 1.50 -6.45 0.54
CA PHE A 92 1.12 -6.13 1.91
C PHE A 92 1.00 -4.62 2.14
N GLN A 93 0.16 -4.20 3.08
CA GLN A 93 0.06 -2.82 3.55
C GLN A 93 0.03 -2.77 5.07
N PHE A 94 0.72 -1.78 5.63
CA PHE A 94 0.50 -1.41 7.03
C PHE A 94 -0.75 -0.56 7.15
N TYR A 95 -1.47 -0.75 8.25
CA TYR A 95 -2.46 0.21 8.67
C TYR A 95 -1.78 1.57 8.87
N SER A 96 -2.48 2.61 8.43
CA SER A 96 -2.12 3.98 8.73
C SER A 96 -3.39 4.79 8.84
N SER A 97 -3.61 5.38 10.00
CA SER A 97 -4.68 6.35 10.23
C SER A 97 -4.60 7.55 9.28
N ASN A 98 -3.40 7.83 8.74
CA ASN A 98 -3.13 8.92 7.80
C ASN A 98 -3.47 8.58 6.33
N LEU A 99 -4.00 7.40 6.03
CA LEU A 99 -4.38 7.06 4.64
C LEU A 99 -5.64 7.75 4.13
N ASN A 100 -6.42 8.40 5.00
CA ASN A 100 -7.35 9.44 4.57
C ASN A 100 -6.62 10.60 3.89
N GLY A 101 -5.40 10.95 4.31
CA GLY A 101 -4.70 12.14 3.84
C GLY A 101 -4.32 12.13 2.36
N ILE A 102 -3.94 10.99 1.78
CA ILE A 102 -3.55 10.92 0.36
C ILE A 102 -4.78 10.98 -0.55
N SER A 103 -5.87 10.28 -0.17
CA SER A 103 -7.12 10.29 -0.93
C SER A 103 -7.85 11.63 -0.79
N VAL A 104 -7.90 12.20 0.42
CA VAL A 104 -8.47 13.53 0.70
C VAL A 104 -7.66 14.62 0.00
N ARG A 105 -6.32 14.62 0.09
CA ARG A 105 -5.50 15.62 -0.61
C ARG A 105 -5.66 15.56 -2.13
N LYS A 106 -5.83 14.36 -2.71
CA LYS A 106 -6.13 14.20 -4.13
C LYS A 106 -7.50 14.80 -4.48
N MET A 107 -8.52 14.51 -3.69
CA MET A 107 -9.87 15.06 -3.86
C MET A 107 -9.91 16.59 -3.68
N GLU A 108 -9.20 17.12 -2.68
CA GLU A 108 -9.05 18.57 -2.46
C GLU A 108 -8.33 19.26 -3.61
N LEU A 109 -7.28 18.63 -4.14
CA LEU A 109 -6.55 19.15 -5.30
C LEU A 109 -7.43 19.14 -6.55
N GLU A 110 -8.17 18.06 -6.82
CA GLU A 110 -9.08 17.98 -7.97
C GLU A 110 -10.22 19.02 -7.88
N ASN A 111 -10.81 19.19 -6.70
CA ASN A 111 -11.81 20.23 -6.46
C ASN A 111 -11.21 21.64 -6.58
N GLY A 112 -9.99 21.82 -6.07
CA GLY A 112 -9.23 23.06 -6.16
C GLY A 112 -8.94 23.44 -7.60
N LEU A 113 -8.46 22.49 -8.42
CA LEU A 113 -8.16 22.70 -9.84
C LEU A 113 -9.44 22.99 -10.65
N ARG A 114 -10.56 22.31 -10.37
CA ARG A 114 -11.85 22.59 -11.03
C ARG A 114 -12.35 24.00 -10.72
N LYS A 115 -12.31 24.40 -9.45
CA LYS A 115 -12.65 25.77 -9.03
C LYS A 115 -11.70 26.81 -9.60
N ALA A 116 -10.40 26.51 -9.64
CA ALA A 116 -9.39 27.39 -10.21
C ALA A 116 -9.63 27.62 -11.70
N LEU A 117 -10.10 26.60 -12.42
CA LEU A 117 -10.50 26.73 -13.83
C LEU A 117 -11.72 27.63 -14.00
N GLU A 118 -12.78 27.38 -13.24
CA GLU A 118 -14.02 28.20 -13.27
C GLU A 118 -13.75 29.66 -12.89
N ASN A 119 -12.88 29.88 -11.90
CA ASN A 119 -12.54 31.20 -11.37
C ASN A 119 -11.34 31.86 -12.09
N HIS A 120 -10.85 31.28 -13.19
CA HIS A 120 -9.76 31.85 -14.00
C HIS A 120 -8.47 32.13 -13.20
N GLN A 121 -8.10 31.21 -12.32
CA GLN A 121 -6.96 31.34 -11.39
C GLN A 121 -5.65 30.75 -11.95
N PHE A 122 -5.66 30.18 -13.15
CA PHE A 122 -4.45 29.74 -13.83
C PHE A 122 -3.76 30.92 -14.53
N ILE A 123 -2.43 30.98 -14.44
CA ILE A 123 -1.60 31.94 -15.15
C ILE A 123 -0.62 31.19 -16.04
N LEU A 124 -0.31 31.77 -17.20
CA LEU A 124 0.65 31.24 -18.14
C LEU A 124 2.01 31.86 -17.83
N HIS A 125 3.00 31.02 -17.57
CA HIS A 125 4.38 31.46 -17.42
C HIS A 125 5.11 31.20 -18.74
N TYR A 126 6.10 32.02 -19.04
CA TYR A 126 6.83 31.91 -20.29
C TYR A 126 8.31 31.75 -20.02
N GLN A 127 8.89 30.68 -20.53
CA GLN A 127 10.32 30.40 -20.42
C GLN A 127 11.00 30.56 -21.78
N PRO A 128 12.00 31.45 -21.93
CA PRO A 128 12.72 31.64 -23.18
C PRO A 128 13.60 30.44 -23.50
N GLN A 129 13.63 30.05 -24.78
CA GLN A 129 14.51 29.02 -25.31
C GLN A 129 15.59 29.68 -26.17
N LEU A 130 16.86 29.40 -25.87
CA LEU A 130 18.02 29.98 -26.56
C LEU A 130 18.71 28.93 -27.43
N SER A 131 19.13 29.33 -28.63
CA SER A 131 20.02 28.54 -29.46
C SER A 131 21.41 28.50 -28.82
N LEU A 132 21.95 27.30 -28.59
CA LEU A 132 23.31 27.16 -28.03
C LEU A 132 24.41 27.54 -29.02
N SER A 133 24.13 27.46 -30.32
CA SER A 133 25.11 27.78 -31.37
C SER A 133 25.19 29.27 -31.67
N THR A 134 24.09 30.02 -31.52
CA THR A 134 24.03 31.45 -31.85
C THR A 134 23.79 32.35 -30.63
N GLY A 135 23.33 31.80 -29.51
CA GLY A 135 22.94 32.56 -28.30
C GLY A 135 21.62 33.33 -28.45
N GLU A 136 20.95 33.21 -29.59
CA GLU A 136 19.73 33.96 -29.89
C GLU A 136 18.47 33.27 -29.35
N LEU A 137 17.45 34.07 -29.06
CA LEU A 137 16.12 33.58 -28.70
C LEU A 137 15.50 32.87 -29.90
N VAL A 138 15.20 31.58 -29.75
CA VAL A 138 14.59 30.75 -30.81
C VAL A 138 13.16 30.35 -30.52
N GLY A 139 12.69 30.51 -29.28
CA GLY A 139 11.34 30.15 -28.90
C GLY A 139 11.00 30.54 -27.48
N ILE A 140 9.75 30.30 -27.11
CA ILE A 140 9.24 30.47 -25.77
C ILE A 140 8.36 29.25 -25.47
N GLU A 141 8.61 28.59 -24.36
CA GLU A 141 7.73 27.57 -23.80
C GLU A 141 6.72 28.25 -22.89
N ALA A 142 5.44 27.94 -23.10
CA ALA A 142 4.30 28.46 -22.36
C ALA A 142 3.75 27.37 -21.46
#